data_AF-A0A7S1EK55-F1
#
_entry.id   AF-A0A7S1EK55-F1
#
_cell.length_a   1.000
_cell.length_b   1.000
_cell.length_c   1.000
_cell.angle_alpha   90.00
_cell.angle_beta   90.00
_cell.angle_gamma   90.00
#
_symmetry.space_group_name_H-M   'P 1'
#
loop_
_entity.id
_entity.type
_entity.pdbx_description
1 polymer ?
#
loop_
_entity_poly.entity_id
_entity_poly.type
_entity_poly.pdbx_seq_one_letter_code
_entity_poly.pdbx_strand_id
1 'polypeptide(L)'
;RDHQGMVRAQMGFESGLRAEEEEIKDIKQMIPGYSKQTYTSLTRFSEEMVNYELIVSLVEYICFNKGEGAILVFMSGLAEITRLYEELTDEYSALARDGSIKIYPLHSTLSTAEQKQIFDPPPKGYRKVVVATNIAETSITIDDVVYVIDTCKVKENKWDAVSKMSSLQEDWVSQASGRQR
;
A
#
# COMPACT_ATOMS: atom_id res chain seq x y z
N ARG A 1 -36.87 0.16 -31.82
CA ARG A 1 -36.04 0.01 -30.60
C ARG A 1 -35.24 -1.28 -30.80
N ASP A 2 -33.93 -1.16 -30.82
CA ASP A 2 -33.06 -1.98 -31.66
C ASP A 2 -32.69 -3.32 -31.02
N HIS A 3 -33.34 -4.39 -31.45
CA HIS A 3 -33.18 -5.75 -30.89
C HIS A 3 -31.76 -6.29 -31.09
N GLN A 4 -31.08 -5.90 -32.17
CA GLN A 4 -29.69 -6.29 -32.44
C GLN A 4 -28.69 -5.63 -31.48
N GLY A 5 -28.97 -4.42 -31.00
CA GLY A 5 -28.14 -3.74 -30.01
C GLY A 5 -28.18 -4.43 -28.64
N MET A 6 -29.34 -4.94 -28.24
CA MET A 6 -29.51 -5.69 -26.98
C MET A 6 -28.75 -7.03 -26.99
N VAL A 7 -28.81 -7.76 -28.09
CA VAL A 7 -28.12 -9.06 -28.23
C VAL A 7 -26.59 -8.89 -28.19
N ARG A 8 -26.05 -7.86 -28.86
CA ARG A 8 -24.60 -7.57 -28.81
C ARG A 8 -24.12 -7.16 -27.42
N ALA A 9 -24.90 -6.35 -26.69
CA ALA A 9 -24.59 -5.97 -25.32
C ALA A 9 -24.60 -7.19 -24.37
N GLN A 10 -25.57 -8.09 -24.54
CA GLN A 10 -25.69 -9.29 -23.73
C GLN A 10 -24.55 -10.29 -23.99
N MET A 11 -24.17 -10.50 -25.25
CA MET A 11 -23.00 -11.33 -25.59
C MET A 11 -21.69 -10.75 -25.04
N GLY A 12 -21.53 -9.41 -25.07
CA GLY A 12 -20.37 -8.74 -24.47
C GLY A 12 -20.29 -8.94 -22.95
N PHE A 13 -21.42 -8.80 -22.26
CA PHE A 13 -21.52 -9.04 -20.82
C PHE A 13 -21.21 -10.51 -20.44
N GLU A 14 -21.80 -11.47 -21.14
CA GLU A 14 -21.52 -12.90 -20.93
C GLU A 14 -20.06 -13.26 -21.22
N SER A 15 -19.46 -12.64 -22.24
CA SER A 15 -18.04 -12.86 -22.54
C SER A 15 -17.10 -12.31 -21.45
N GLY A 16 -17.42 -11.16 -20.86
CA GLY A 16 -16.67 -10.57 -19.74
C GLY A 16 -16.78 -11.41 -18.47
N LEU A 17 -17.97 -11.91 -18.14
CA LEU A 17 -18.19 -12.80 -17.00
C LEU A 17 -17.39 -14.11 -17.13
N ARG A 18 -17.34 -14.69 -18.34
CA ARG A 18 -16.56 -15.93 -18.58
C ARG A 18 -15.05 -15.70 -18.46
N ALA A 19 -14.55 -14.54 -18.87
CA ALA A 19 -13.15 -14.18 -18.69
C ALA A 19 -12.79 -14.00 -17.19
N GLU A 20 -13.63 -13.31 -16.43
CA GLU A 20 -13.45 -13.14 -14.97
C GLU A 20 -13.49 -14.49 -14.24
N GLU A 21 -14.38 -15.41 -14.64
CA GLU A 21 -14.46 -16.75 -14.03
C GLU A 21 -13.22 -17.62 -14.28
N GLU A 22 -12.64 -17.60 -15.50
CA GLU A 22 -11.39 -18.33 -15.78
C GLU A 22 -10.19 -17.71 -15.04
N GLU A 23 -10.10 -16.39 -14.97
CA GLU A 23 -9.05 -15.70 -14.22
C GLU A 23 -9.12 -16.01 -12.71
N ILE A 24 -10.32 -15.99 -12.12
CA ILE A 24 -10.54 -16.41 -10.72
C ILE A 24 -10.07 -17.85 -10.50
N LYS A 25 -10.33 -18.73 -11.47
CA LYS A 25 -9.95 -20.15 -11.39
C LYS A 25 -8.43 -20.33 -11.45
N ASP A 26 -7.73 -19.53 -12.24
CA ASP A 26 -6.26 -19.53 -12.30
C ASP A 26 -5.65 -18.99 -10.99
N ILE A 27 -6.16 -17.86 -10.50
CA ILE A 27 -5.73 -17.29 -9.20
C ILE A 27 -5.96 -18.29 -8.07
N LYS A 28 -7.12 -18.95 -8.04
CA LYS A 28 -7.45 -19.95 -7.00
C LYS A 28 -6.55 -21.18 -7.04
N GLN A 29 -6.01 -21.55 -8.20
CA GLN A 29 -5.00 -22.61 -8.31
C GLN A 29 -3.65 -22.17 -7.72
N MET A 30 -3.26 -20.91 -7.92
CA MET A 30 -2.00 -20.37 -7.38
C MET A 30 -2.07 -20.10 -5.88
N ILE A 31 -3.19 -19.55 -5.39
CA ILE A 31 -3.41 -19.15 -3.99
C ILE A 31 -4.77 -19.65 -3.47
N PRO A 32 -4.86 -20.93 -3.07
CA PRO A 32 -6.11 -21.51 -2.58
C PRO A 32 -6.45 -21.02 -1.15
N GLY A 33 -7.74 -21.07 -0.80
CA GLY A 33 -8.21 -20.87 0.58
C GLY A 33 -8.83 -19.51 0.89
N TYR A 34 -8.92 -18.61 -0.08
CA TYR A 34 -9.56 -17.30 0.10
C TYR A 34 -11.04 -17.30 -0.26
N SER A 35 -11.75 -16.26 0.18
CA SER A 35 -13.18 -16.09 -0.11
C SER A 35 -13.42 -15.76 -1.59
N LYS A 36 -14.65 -16.00 -2.09
CA LYS A 36 -15.04 -15.59 -3.45
C LYS A 36 -14.82 -14.09 -3.67
N GLN A 37 -15.17 -13.28 -2.67
CA GLN A 37 -15.00 -11.83 -2.72
C GLN A 37 -13.53 -11.44 -2.92
N THR A 38 -12.61 -12.10 -2.20
CA THR A 38 -11.16 -11.86 -2.32
C THR A 38 -10.67 -12.15 -3.74
N TYR A 39 -11.08 -13.27 -4.34
CA TYR A 39 -10.69 -13.58 -5.72
C TYR A 39 -11.24 -12.55 -6.72
N THR A 40 -12.48 -12.11 -6.56
CA THR A 40 -13.06 -11.04 -7.39
C THR A 40 -12.35 -9.69 -7.19
N SER A 41 -11.85 -9.40 -5.98
CA SER A 41 -11.04 -8.19 -5.76
C SER A 41 -9.69 -8.28 -6.45
N LEU A 42 -9.08 -9.48 -6.50
CA LEU A 42 -7.78 -9.70 -7.13
C LEU A 42 -7.83 -9.58 -8.65
N THR A 43 -8.91 -9.99 -9.32
CA THR A 43 -9.06 -9.77 -10.78
C THR A 43 -9.14 -8.30 -11.17
N ARG A 44 -9.48 -7.43 -10.21
CA ARG A 44 -9.57 -5.97 -10.42
C ARG A 44 -8.37 -5.22 -9.86
N PHE A 45 -7.47 -5.94 -9.18
CA PHE A 45 -6.30 -5.34 -8.57
C PHE A 45 -5.27 -5.01 -9.64
N SER A 46 -4.81 -3.77 -9.68
CA SER A 46 -3.71 -3.37 -10.55
C SER A 46 -2.39 -3.48 -9.80
N GLU A 47 -1.49 -4.30 -10.33
CA GLU A 47 -0.12 -4.43 -9.85
C GLU A 47 0.75 -3.18 -10.12
N GLU A 48 0.30 -2.28 -10.99
CA GLU A 48 1.04 -1.06 -11.34
C GLU A 48 0.82 0.08 -10.36
N MET A 49 -0.29 0.06 -9.61
CA MET A 49 -0.72 1.17 -8.78
C MET A 49 -0.83 0.75 -7.31
N VAL A 50 -0.42 1.64 -6.42
CA VAL A 50 -0.64 1.45 -4.97
C VAL A 50 -2.13 1.64 -4.65
N ASN A 51 -2.73 0.64 -3.99
CA ASN A 51 -4.11 0.72 -3.50
C ASN A 51 -4.13 1.36 -2.10
N TYR A 52 -4.31 2.68 -2.05
CA TYR A 52 -4.33 3.46 -0.81
C TYR A 52 -5.53 3.10 0.09
N GLU A 53 -6.71 2.84 -0.49
CA GLU A 53 -7.92 2.43 0.26
C GLU A 53 -7.67 1.15 1.05
N LEU A 54 -6.98 0.17 0.45
CA LEU A 54 -6.60 -1.07 1.11
C LEU A 54 -5.62 -0.82 2.27
N ILE A 55 -4.64 0.08 2.09
CA ILE A 55 -3.67 0.43 3.13
C ILE A 55 -4.38 1.12 4.31
N VAL A 56 -5.25 2.09 4.04
CA VAL A 56 -6.04 2.78 5.09
C VAL A 56 -6.90 1.76 5.85
N SER A 57 -7.62 0.90 5.12
CA SER A 57 -8.45 -0.17 5.71
C SER A 57 -7.63 -1.12 6.57
N LEU A 58 -6.39 -1.43 6.17
CA LEU A 58 -5.48 -2.30 6.93
C LEU A 58 -4.95 -1.61 8.19
N VAL A 59 -4.59 -0.33 8.11
CA VAL A 59 -4.19 0.48 9.27
C VAL A 59 -5.35 0.56 10.27
N GLU A 60 -6.58 0.83 9.81
CA GLU A 60 -7.81 0.80 10.61
C GLU A 60 -8.01 -0.54 11.30
N TYR A 61 -7.93 -1.62 10.53
CA TYR A 61 -8.08 -2.97 11.06
C TYR A 61 -7.06 -3.25 12.18
N ILE A 62 -5.79 -2.88 11.98
CA ILE A 62 -4.73 -3.04 13.00
C ILE A 62 -5.05 -2.19 14.24
N CYS A 63 -5.44 -0.93 14.06
CA CYS A 63 -5.78 -0.02 15.16
C CYS A 63 -6.91 -0.56 16.05
N PHE A 64 -7.99 -1.07 15.44
CA PHE A 64 -9.18 -1.49 16.18
C PHE A 64 -9.17 -2.96 16.63
N ASN A 65 -8.35 -3.83 16.01
CA ASN A 65 -8.45 -5.29 16.22
C ASN A 65 -7.14 -5.95 16.66
N LYS A 66 -6.03 -5.22 16.73
CA LYS A 66 -4.72 -5.76 17.13
C LYS A 66 -4.18 -5.03 18.36
N GLY A 67 -3.28 -5.70 19.08
CA GLY A 67 -2.64 -5.18 20.28
C GLY A 67 -1.79 -3.93 20.04
N GLU A 68 -1.18 -3.41 21.10
CA GLU A 68 -0.32 -2.23 21.03
C GLU A 68 0.90 -2.40 20.11
N GLY A 69 1.52 -1.28 19.75
CA GLY A 69 2.69 -1.22 18.88
C GLY A 69 2.53 -0.22 17.73
N ALA A 70 3.64 0.35 17.30
CA ALA A 70 3.68 1.24 16.14
C ALA A 70 3.50 0.46 14.84
N ILE A 71 2.95 1.15 13.84
CA ILE A 71 2.78 0.64 12.48
C ILE A 71 3.82 1.34 11.59
N LEU A 72 4.61 0.57 10.84
CA LEU A 72 5.50 1.07 9.80
C LEU A 72 4.92 0.72 8.43
N VAL A 73 4.73 1.72 7.58
CA VAL A 73 4.22 1.55 6.21
C VAL A 73 5.32 1.92 5.22
N PHE A 74 5.72 0.99 4.37
CA PHE A 74 6.70 1.23 3.30
C PHE A 74 6.02 1.73 2.02
N MET A 75 6.41 2.93 1.59
CA MET A 75 5.98 3.58 0.35
C MET A 75 7.18 3.80 -0.57
N SER A 76 6.94 3.94 -1.88
CA SER A 76 8.03 4.04 -2.86
C SER A 76 8.72 5.41 -2.88
N GLY A 77 8.05 6.48 -2.46
CA GLY A 77 8.60 7.84 -2.49
C GLY A 77 7.79 8.87 -1.71
N LEU A 78 8.28 10.11 -1.69
CA LEU A 78 7.66 11.21 -0.96
C LEU A 78 6.23 11.53 -1.44
N ALA A 79 5.96 11.45 -2.74
CA ALA A 79 4.62 11.69 -3.28
C ALA A 79 3.60 10.67 -2.73
N GLU A 80 4.01 9.41 -2.67
CA GLU A 80 3.20 8.32 -2.12
C GLU A 80 3.01 8.47 -0.59
N ILE A 81 4.05 8.90 0.13
CA ILE A 81 3.96 9.23 1.56
C ILE A 81 2.93 10.34 1.80
N THR A 82 3.03 11.45 1.05
CA THR A 82 2.13 12.59 1.20
C THR A 82 0.68 12.19 0.89
N ARG A 83 0.47 11.44 -0.19
CA ARG A 83 -0.86 10.96 -0.55
C ARG A 83 -1.45 10.06 0.54
N LEU A 84 -0.70 9.09 1.05
CA LEU A 84 -1.22 8.23 2.11
C LEU A 84 -1.50 9.02 3.41
N TYR A 85 -0.69 10.04 3.70
CA TYR A 85 -0.95 10.94 4.82
C TYR A 85 -2.31 11.64 4.66
N GLU A 86 -2.61 12.18 3.47
CA GLU A 86 -3.89 12.82 3.17
C GLU A 86 -5.05 11.83 3.35
N GLU A 87 -4.95 10.62 2.79
CA GLU A 87 -5.98 9.57 2.90
C GLU A 87 -6.22 9.12 4.36
N LEU A 88 -5.16 9.02 5.17
CA LEU A 88 -5.27 8.65 6.60
C LEU A 88 -5.80 9.78 7.49
N THR A 89 -5.72 11.04 7.02
CA THR A 89 -6.20 12.22 7.75
C THR A 89 -7.51 12.77 7.20
N ASP A 90 -8.03 12.15 6.13
CA ASP A 90 -9.31 12.46 5.54
C ASP A 90 -10.42 12.29 6.60
N GLU A 91 -11.30 13.29 6.69
CA GLU A 91 -12.37 13.38 7.69
C GLU A 91 -13.37 12.20 7.64
N TYR A 92 -13.45 11.52 6.50
CA TYR A 92 -14.28 10.34 6.31
C TYR A 92 -13.62 9.05 6.81
N SER A 93 -12.30 9.05 7.06
CA SER A 93 -11.62 7.90 7.67
C SER A 93 -12.10 7.67 9.11
N ALA A 94 -12.20 6.41 9.52
CA ALA A 94 -12.58 6.09 10.89
C ALA A 94 -11.52 6.58 11.90
N LEU A 95 -10.27 6.66 11.45
CA LEU A 95 -9.12 7.13 12.21
C LEU A 95 -9.17 8.64 12.51
N ALA A 96 -9.60 9.46 11.54
CA ALA A 96 -9.75 10.90 11.75
C ALA A 96 -10.87 11.24 12.74
N ARG A 97 -11.95 10.43 12.76
CA ARG A 97 -13.09 10.62 13.66
C ARG A 97 -12.80 10.23 15.11
N ASP A 98 -12.03 9.17 15.31
CA ASP A 98 -11.62 8.70 16.64
C ASP A 98 -10.36 9.44 17.14
N GLY A 99 -9.59 10.03 16.23
CA GLY A 99 -8.37 10.78 16.54
C GLY A 99 -7.29 9.92 17.19
N SER A 100 -7.24 8.63 16.87
CA SER A 100 -6.44 7.63 17.61
C SER A 100 -5.08 7.31 16.96
N ILE A 101 -4.64 8.08 15.95
CA ILE A 101 -3.34 7.89 15.31
C ILE A 101 -2.51 9.18 15.23
N LYS A 102 -1.19 9.03 15.33
CA LYS A 102 -0.21 10.07 15.04
C LYS A 102 0.71 9.61 13.93
N ILE A 103 0.66 10.32 12.80
CA ILE A 103 1.40 9.96 11.58
C ILE A 103 2.74 10.70 11.55
N TYR A 104 3.81 9.98 11.20
CA TYR A 104 5.15 10.50 11.03
C TYR A 104 5.69 10.14 9.63
N PRO A 105 5.76 11.10 8.71
CA PRO A 105 6.44 10.92 7.43
C PRO A 105 7.94 10.71 7.64
N LEU A 106 8.54 9.78 6.90
CA LEU A 106 9.97 9.52 6.95
C LEU A 106 10.56 9.37 5.54
N HIS A 107 11.30 10.39 5.11
CA HIS A 107 11.94 10.45 3.80
C HIS A 107 13.33 11.08 3.92
N SER A 108 14.24 10.71 3.02
CA SER A 108 15.65 11.17 3.03
C SER A 108 15.81 12.68 2.86
N THR A 109 14.82 13.37 2.27
CA THR A 109 14.84 14.82 2.09
C THR A 109 14.39 15.61 3.32
N LEU A 110 13.84 14.94 4.35
CA LEU A 110 13.46 15.60 5.59
C LEU A 110 14.70 16.04 6.35
N SER A 111 14.60 17.15 7.09
CA SER A 111 15.67 17.59 7.97
C SER A 111 15.92 16.58 9.09
N THR A 112 17.13 16.59 9.66
CA THR A 112 17.46 15.72 10.81
C THR A 112 16.52 15.93 12.00
N ALA A 113 16.00 17.15 12.20
CA ALA A 113 15.05 17.43 13.26
C ALA A 113 13.71 16.74 13.02
N GLU A 114 13.20 16.76 11.78
CA GLU A 114 11.97 16.06 11.39
C GLU A 114 12.13 14.54 11.47
N GLN A 115 13.24 14.00 10.96
CA GLN A 115 13.51 12.55 11.04
C GLN A 115 13.58 12.07 12.49
N LYS A 116 14.05 12.90 13.43
CA LYS A 116 14.13 12.52 14.85
C LYS A 116 12.77 12.40 15.55
N GLN A 117 11.72 13.01 15.01
CA GLN A 117 10.38 12.96 15.63
C GLN A 117 9.81 11.55 15.70
N ILE A 118 10.26 10.62 14.84
CA ILE A 118 9.82 9.23 14.84
C ILE A 118 10.23 8.47 16.12
N PHE A 119 11.28 8.93 16.81
CA PHE A 119 11.77 8.32 18.04
C PHE A 119 10.99 8.77 19.27
N ASP A 120 10.24 9.86 19.17
CA ASP A 120 9.40 10.31 20.27
C ASP A 120 8.22 9.34 20.46
N PRO A 121 7.82 9.05 21.70
CA PRO A 121 6.60 8.28 21.95
C PRO A 121 5.37 9.06 21.44
N PRO A 122 4.33 8.38 20.94
CA PRO A 122 3.11 9.07 20.54
C PRO A 122 2.41 9.67 21.77
N PRO A 123 1.57 10.70 21.60
CA PRO A 123 0.72 11.21 22.66
C PRO A 123 -0.13 10.09 23.27
N LYS A 124 -0.50 10.22 24.55
CA LYS A 124 -1.31 9.20 25.23
C LYS A 124 -2.64 9.00 24.50
N GLY A 125 -2.98 7.74 24.21
CA GLY A 125 -4.18 7.38 23.47
C GLY A 125 -4.03 7.37 21.95
N TYR A 126 -2.85 7.73 21.43
CA TYR A 126 -2.54 7.72 20.01
C TYR A 126 -1.62 6.53 19.68
N ARG A 127 -1.90 5.86 18.56
CA ARG A 127 -1.00 4.89 17.95
C ARG A 127 -0.06 5.60 16.98
N LYS A 128 1.23 5.30 17.06
CA LYS A 128 2.24 5.79 16.12
C LYS A 128 2.09 5.07 14.78
N VAL A 129 2.02 5.84 13.69
CA VAL A 129 2.06 5.35 12.31
C VAL A 129 3.21 6.05 11.59
N VAL A 130 4.25 5.31 11.23
CA VAL A 130 5.38 5.83 10.47
C VAL A 130 5.19 5.45 9.01
N VAL A 131 5.22 6.44 8.12
CA VAL A 131 5.08 6.21 6.67
C VAL A 131 6.42 6.55 6.02
N ALA A 132 7.13 5.54 5.54
CA ALA A 132 8.55 5.65 5.21
C ALA A 132 8.88 5.10 3.82
N THR A 133 9.99 5.56 3.25
CA THR A 133 10.66 4.81 2.17
C THR A 133 11.64 3.79 2.74
N ASN A 134 12.44 3.16 1.87
CA ASN A 134 13.52 2.25 2.22
C ASN A 134 14.60 2.82 3.17
N ILE A 135 14.58 4.12 3.52
CA ILE A 135 15.46 4.67 4.57
C ILE A 135 15.23 3.98 5.93
N ALA A 136 14.01 3.47 6.18
CA ALA A 136 13.69 2.70 7.37
C ALA A 136 14.22 1.24 7.32
N GLU A 137 14.66 0.74 6.17
CA GLU A 137 15.11 -0.66 5.99
C GLU A 137 16.49 -0.88 6.64
N THR A 138 17.42 0.06 6.46
CA THR A 138 18.82 -0.11 6.88
C THR A 138 19.36 0.99 7.78
N SER A 139 18.78 2.18 7.76
CA SER A 139 19.42 3.39 8.31
C SER A 139 18.79 3.88 9.60
N ILE A 140 17.62 3.36 9.97
CA ILE A 140 16.82 3.85 11.09
C ILE A 140 16.14 2.67 11.78
N THR A 141 16.33 2.54 13.09
CA THR A 141 15.66 1.54 13.93
C THR A 141 14.59 2.21 14.77
N ILE A 142 13.32 1.84 14.58
CA ILE A 142 12.20 2.38 15.34
C ILE A 142 11.76 1.30 16.33
N ASP A 143 12.19 1.43 17.58
CA ASP A 143 12.13 0.36 18.59
C ASP A 143 10.70 -0.11 18.92
N ASP A 144 9.69 0.74 18.74
CA ASP A 144 8.30 0.44 19.09
C ASP A 144 7.46 -0.11 17.92
N VAL A 145 8.07 -0.42 16.78
CA VAL A 145 7.38 -1.05 15.63
C VAL A 145 7.05 -2.51 15.92
N VAL A 146 5.77 -2.85 15.76
CA VAL A 146 5.24 -4.23 15.90
C VAL A 146 4.56 -4.70 14.62
N TYR A 147 4.05 -3.76 13.82
CA TYR A 147 3.34 -4.06 12.58
C TYR A 147 4.04 -3.39 11.40
N VAL A 148 4.29 -4.16 10.35
CA VAL A 148 4.83 -3.65 9.08
C VAL A 148 3.81 -3.89 7.97
N ILE A 149 3.56 -2.85 7.18
CA ILE A 149 2.78 -2.91 5.94
C ILE A 149 3.74 -2.57 4.80
N ASP A 150 4.10 -3.55 3.99
CA ASP A 150 4.95 -3.35 2.83
C ASP A 150 4.11 -3.30 1.55
N THR A 151 4.23 -2.20 0.79
CA THR A 151 3.64 -2.10 -0.56
C THR A 151 4.47 -2.86 -1.59
N CYS A 152 5.67 -3.32 -1.22
CA CYS A 152 6.62 -4.00 -2.08
C CYS A 152 7.08 -3.17 -3.29
N LYS A 153 6.82 -1.86 -3.28
CA LYS A 153 7.28 -0.91 -4.32
C LYS A 153 8.47 -0.10 -3.83
N VAL A 154 9.37 0.21 -4.74
CA VAL A 154 10.55 1.05 -4.48
C VAL A 154 10.85 1.93 -5.69
N LYS A 155 11.30 3.17 -5.46
CA LYS A 155 11.85 4.03 -6.51
C LYS A 155 13.36 4.07 -6.41
N GLU A 156 14.05 3.62 -7.45
CA GLU A 156 15.51 3.57 -7.51
C GLU A 156 16.04 4.22 -8.78
N ASN A 157 17.22 4.82 -8.68
CA ASN A 157 17.93 5.34 -9.84
C ASN A 157 18.50 4.18 -10.64
N LYS A 158 18.00 3.99 -11.86
CA LYS A 158 18.54 3.01 -12.81
C LYS A 158 19.36 3.71 -13.87
N TRP A 159 20.50 3.11 -14.18
CA TRP A 159 21.38 3.54 -15.26
C TRP A 159 21.05 2.76 -16.54
N ASP A 160 20.69 3.48 -17.60
CA ASP A 160 20.57 2.92 -18.94
C ASP A 160 21.89 3.15 -19.69
N ALA A 161 22.58 2.04 -19.98
CA ALA A 161 23.87 2.04 -20.67
C ALA A 161 23.78 2.49 -22.13
N VAL A 162 22.61 2.36 -22.77
CA VAL A 162 22.38 2.74 -24.16
C VAL A 162 22.19 4.25 -24.27
N SER A 163 21.29 4.82 -23.46
CA SER A 163 21.05 6.27 -23.45
C SER A 163 22.09 7.06 -22.65
N LYS A 164 22.92 6.38 -21.84
CA LYS A 164 23.88 6.99 -20.89
C LYS A 164 23.20 7.97 -19.93
N MET A 165 21.99 7.62 -19.51
CA MET A 165 21.19 8.44 -18.60
C MET A 165 20.79 7.62 -17.37
N SER A 166 20.68 8.32 -16.24
CA SER A 166 20.05 7.78 -15.04
C SER A 166 18.61 8.28 -14.97
N SER A 167 17.67 7.39 -14.67
CA SER A 167 16.29 7.75 -14.40
C SER A 167 15.80 7.11 -13.10
N LEU A 168 14.92 7.80 -12.39
CA LEU A 168 14.24 7.24 -11.22
C LEU A 168 13.07 6.40 -11.72
N GLN A 169 13.13 5.09 -11.49
CA GLN A 169 12.07 4.16 -11.90
C GLN A 169 11.46 3.49 -10.67
N GLU A 170 10.13 3.37 -10.67
CA GLU A 170 9.43 2.52 -9.71
C GLU A 170 9.50 1.05 -10.15
N ASP A 171 9.84 0.18 -9.21
CA ASP A 171 9.94 -1.26 -9.42
C ASP A 171 9.48 -2.02 -8.16
N TRP A 172 9.42 -3.34 -8.29
CA TRP A 172 9.21 -4.23 -7.16
C TRP A 172 10.48 -4.36 -6.31
N VAL A 173 10.30 -4.50 -5.01
CA VAL A 173 11.40 -4.78 -4.08
C VAL A 173 12.03 -6.14 -4.37
N SER A 174 13.33 -6.24 -4.13
CA SER A 174 14.03 -7.52 -4.17
C SER A 174 13.51 -8.48 -3.08
N GLN A 175 13.68 -9.79 -3.27
CA GLN A 175 13.38 -10.76 -2.21
C GLN A 175 14.21 -10.54 -0.94
N ALA A 176 15.42 -9.96 -1.06
CA ALA A 176 16.25 -9.63 0.09
C ALA A 176 15.64 -8.48 0.89
N SER A 177 15.21 -7.41 0.20
CA SER A 177 14.53 -6.27 0.82
C SER A 177 13.21 -6.68 1.45
N GLY A 178 12.41 -7.51 0.77
CA GLY A 178 11.17 -8.06 1.34
C GLY A 178 11.35 -8.98 2.55
N ARG A 179 12.58 -9.41 2.88
CA ARG A 179 12.90 -10.11 4.14
C ARG A 179 13.40 -9.17 5.24
N GLN A 180 13.90 -8.00 4.86
CA GLN A 180 14.37 -6.98 5.81
C GLN A 180 13.22 -6.12 6.33
N ARG A 181 12.21 -5.92 5.48
CA ARG A 181 10.92 -5.30 5.80
C ARG A 181 10.03 -6.30 6.53
#